data_AF-A0A962FEA4-F1
#
_entry.id   AF-A0A962FEA4-F1
#
_cell.length_a   1.000
_cell.length_b   1.000
_cell.length_c   1.000
_cell.angle_alpha   90.00
_cell.angle_beta   90.00
_cell.angle_gamma   90.00
#
_symmetry.space_group_name_H-M   'P 1'
#
loop_
_entity.id
_entity.type
_entity.pdbx_description
1 polymer ?
#
loop_
_entity_poly.entity_id
_entity_poly.type
_entity_poly.pdbx_seq_one_letter_code
_entity_poly.pdbx_strand_id
1 'polypeptide(L)'
;MSEDEINSAGEELRQAMLDALREIETRIAGDAIAPGDVHLARRAAKRARALARLAPGDLATLARNTRSTVDRTRRALGQARDADVRAATLDALKPRIGDAAHDRLVRLARGERAGERAGADRLALRDDIAALIRDWRLCEANGSRDDIIDAAGTTYRRMWRRAKRARDGRSEALHRWRAAVVAFEYQADFLARFAPDMRRAARDADRLRKHLGKINDLDELAGYIEDRAAHDDDRDAARHLVKASAARRKRLLARALAVAGTLLARKPAQWLKEVRRSCAR
;
A
#
# COMPACT_ATOMS: atom_id res chain seq x y z
N MET A 1 -12.62 -29.14 -17.69
CA MET A 1 -11.41 -28.37 -17.36
C MET A 1 -10.23 -29.27 -17.72
N SER A 2 -9.52 -28.96 -18.79
CA SER A 2 -8.32 -29.72 -19.17
C SER A 2 -7.20 -29.47 -18.17
N GLU A 3 -6.25 -30.41 -18.03
CA GLU A 3 -5.05 -30.24 -17.21
C GLU A 3 -4.27 -28.96 -17.54
N ASP A 4 -4.36 -28.46 -18.78
CA ASP A 4 -3.78 -27.19 -19.23
C ASP A 4 -4.36 -25.94 -18.55
N GLU A 5 -5.65 -25.94 -18.18
CA GLU A 5 -6.26 -24.77 -17.49
C GLU A 5 -5.82 -24.69 -16.01
N ILE A 6 -5.57 -25.84 -15.39
CA ILE A 6 -5.17 -25.97 -13.99
C ILE A 6 -3.73 -25.48 -13.79
N ASN A 7 -2.85 -25.70 -14.77
CA ASN A 7 -1.46 -25.24 -14.75
C ASN A 7 -1.27 -23.73 -15.04
N SER A 8 -2.31 -23.02 -15.51
CA SER A 8 -2.17 -21.61 -15.93
C SER A 8 -2.17 -20.59 -14.78
N ALA A 9 -3.02 -20.76 -13.76
CA ALA A 9 -3.30 -19.68 -12.81
C ALA A 9 -2.18 -19.49 -11.77
N GLY A 10 -1.63 -20.59 -11.25
CA GLY A 10 -0.48 -20.56 -10.37
C GLY A 10 0.77 -20.07 -11.10
N GLU A 11 0.98 -20.47 -12.35
CA GLU A 11 2.07 -19.97 -13.20
C GLU A 11 1.92 -18.47 -13.51
N GLU A 12 0.72 -17.99 -13.81
CA GLU A 12 0.45 -16.57 -13.96
C GLU A 12 0.75 -15.76 -12.69
N LEU A 13 0.46 -16.32 -11.51
CA LEU A 13 0.80 -15.72 -10.23
C LEU A 13 2.31 -15.67 -10.02
N ARG A 14 3.02 -16.76 -10.36
CA ARG A 14 4.48 -16.86 -10.31
C ARG A 14 5.12 -15.79 -11.21
N GLN A 15 4.64 -15.66 -12.44
CA GLN A 15 5.12 -14.64 -13.37
C GLN A 15 4.84 -13.22 -12.85
N ALA A 16 3.63 -12.94 -12.34
CA ALA A 16 3.30 -11.64 -11.76
C ALA A 16 4.16 -11.31 -10.52
N MET A 17 4.56 -12.33 -9.75
CA MET A 17 5.50 -12.19 -8.65
C MET A 17 6.90 -11.82 -9.15
N LEU A 18 7.42 -12.56 -10.13
CA LEU A 18 8.73 -12.30 -10.73
C LEU A 18 8.80 -10.89 -11.33
N ASP A 19 7.76 -10.43 -12.00
CA ASP A 19 7.68 -9.06 -12.53
C ASP A 19 7.71 -8.02 -11.40
N ALA A 20 7.02 -8.27 -10.28
CA ALA A 20 7.08 -7.41 -9.10
C ALA A 20 8.47 -7.38 -8.46
N LEU A 21 9.15 -8.51 -8.34
CA LEU A 21 10.48 -8.58 -7.74
C LEU A 21 11.55 -7.94 -8.65
N ARG A 22 11.52 -8.19 -9.96
CA ARG A 22 12.40 -7.56 -10.94
C ARG A 22 12.23 -6.04 -10.99
N GLU A 23 10.99 -5.55 -10.87
CA GLU A 23 10.73 -4.12 -10.78
C GLU A 23 11.35 -3.52 -9.50
N ILE A 24 11.32 -4.23 -8.36
CA ILE A 24 12.03 -3.78 -7.14
C ILE A 24 13.53 -3.71 -7.42
N GLU A 25 14.13 -4.82 -7.88
CA GLU A 25 15.56 -4.95 -8.17
C GLU A 25 16.06 -3.85 -9.09
N THR A 26 15.40 -3.65 -10.23
CA THR A 26 15.75 -2.62 -11.23
C THR A 26 15.78 -1.22 -10.61
N ARG A 27 14.80 -0.91 -9.76
CA ARG A 27 14.63 0.44 -9.18
C ARG A 27 15.58 0.71 -8.03
N ILE A 28 16.25 -0.31 -7.48
CA ILE A 28 17.23 -0.16 -6.40
C ILE A 28 18.67 -0.46 -6.85
N ALA A 29 18.89 -0.75 -8.14
CA ALA A 29 20.16 -1.21 -8.68
C ALA A 29 21.25 -0.12 -8.79
N GLY A 30 20.90 1.16 -8.72
CA GLY A 30 21.83 2.28 -8.85
C GLY A 30 22.52 2.72 -7.56
N ASP A 31 23.67 3.37 -7.68
CA ASP A 31 24.45 3.92 -6.55
C ASP A 31 23.74 5.09 -5.86
N ALA A 32 22.88 5.80 -6.57
CA ALA A 32 21.89 6.72 -6.04
C ALA A 32 20.50 6.31 -6.55
N ILE A 33 19.48 6.37 -5.68
CA ILE A 33 18.10 6.07 -6.06
C ILE A 33 17.36 7.40 -6.22
N ALA A 34 16.84 7.67 -7.43
CA ALA A 34 16.02 8.86 -7.65
C ALA A 34 14.72 8.78 -6.82
N PRO A 35 14.14 9.90 -6.36
CA PRO A 35 12.88 9.89 -5.60
C PRO A 35 11.72 9.17 -6.32
N GLY A 36 11.68 9.28 -7.65
CA GLY A 36 10.75 8.54 -8.50
C GLY A 36 10.91 7.02 -8.40
N ASP A 37 12.15 6.53 -8.42
CA ASP A 37 12.45 5.10 -8.30
C ASP A 37 12.14 4.56 -6.91
N VAL A 38 12.38 5.33 -5.85
CA VAL A 38 11.93 4.98 -4.48
C VAL A 38 10.41 4.76 -4.44
N HIS A 39 9.63 5.62 -5.13
CA HIS A 39 8.18 5.45 -5.20
C HIS A 39 7.79 4.16 -5.91
N LEU A 40 8.40 3.89 -7.06
CA LEU A 40 8.10 2.73 -7.90
C LEU A 40 8.51 1.43 -7.20
N ALA A 41 9.71 1.36 -6.62
CA ALA A 41 10.18 0.23 -5.82
C ALA A 41 9.23 -0.07 -4.65
N ARG A 42 8.78 0.96 -3.91
CA ARG A 42 7.79 0.78 -2.83
C ARG A 42 6.43 0.31 -3.33
N ARG A 43 6.04 0.70 -4.55
CA ARG A 43 4.80 0.24 -5.19
C ARG A 43 4.92 -1.24 -5.55
N ALA A 44 6.00 -1.62 -6.23
CA ALA A 44 6.30 -3.00 -6.59
C ALA A 44 6.42 -3.92 -5.35
N ALA A 45 7.08 -3.47 -4.28
CA ALA A 45 7.14 -4.19 -3.01
C ALA A 45 5.76 -4.43 -2.38
N LYS A 46 4.83 -3.46 -2.47
CA LYS A 46 3.44 -3.66 -2.03
C LYS A 46 2.70 -4.66 -2.92
N ARG A 47 2.94 -4.64 -4.23
CA ARG A 47 2.40 -5.59 -5.20
C ARG A 47 2.88 -7.01 -4.88
N ALA A 48 4.19 -7.23 -4.81
CA ALA A 48 4.79 -8.52 -4.43
C ALA A 48 4.21 -9.04 -3.11
N ARG A 49 4.14 -8.19 -2.07
CA ARG A 49 3.57 -8.58 -0.77
C ARG A 49 2.10 -8.98 -0.84
N ALA A 50 1.32 -8.35 -1.71
CA ALA A 50 -0.10 -8.64 -1.88
C ALA A 50 -0.32 -9.93 -2.68
N LEU A 51 0.44 -10.12 -3.75
CA LEU A 51 0.44 -11.34 -4.57
C LEU A 51 0.90 -12.56 -3.78
N ALA A 52 1.90 -12.41 -2.91
CA ALA A 52 2.37 -13.52 -2.06
C ALA A 52 1.30 -14.01 -1.08
N ARG A 53 0.19 -13.28 -0.88
CA ARG A 53 -0.95 -13.78 -0.09
C ARG A 53 -1.90 -14.65 -0.89
N LEU A 54 -1.77 -14.67 -2.21
CA LEU A 54 -2.51 -15.55 -3.12
C LEU A 54 -1.77 -16.87 -3.37
N ALA A 55 -0.52 -16.98 -2.91
CA ALA A 55 0.28 -18.17 -3.14
C ALA A 55 -0.41 -19.42 -2.56
N PRO A 56 -0.42 -20.54 -3.31
CA PRO A 56 -0.94 -21.81 -2.83
C PRO A 56 -0.17 -22.33 -1.60
N GLY A 57 -0.74 -23.34 -0.94
CA GLY A 57 -0.27 -23.81 0.37
C GLY A 57 1.14 -24.39 0.35
N ASP A 58 1.51 -25.08 -0.73
CA ASP A 58 2.86 -25.59 -1.02
C ASP A 58 3.92 -24.48 -1.08
N LEU A 59 3.56 -23.28 -1.57
CA LEU A 59 4.43 -22.11 -1.62
C LEU A 59 4.37 -21.24 -0.35
N ALA A 60 3.69 -21.67 0.72
CA ALA A 60 3.44 -20.83 1.89
C ALA A 60 4.72 -20.33 2.60
N THR A 61 5.80 -21.11 2.59
CA THR A 61 7.10 -20.71 3.17
C THR A 61 7.78 -19.65 2.32
N LEU A 62 7.90 -19.86 1.00
CA LEU A 62 8.45 -18.87 0.07
C LEU A 62 7.61 -17.57 0.09
N ALA A 63 6.29 -17.69 0.15
CA ALA A 63 5.38 -16.57 0.29
C ALA A 63 5.50 -15.82 1.62
N ARG A 64 5.80 -16.50 2.74
CA ARG A 64 6.14 -15.85 4.01
C ARG A 64 7.45 -15.06 3.89
N ASN A 65 8.49 -15.71 3.38
CA ASN A 65 9.80 -15.09 3.20
C ASN A 65 9.72 -13.84 2.30
N THR A 66 9.04 -13.98 1.15
CA THR A 66 8.78 -12.87 0.23
C THR A 66 8.13 -11.70 0.94
N ARG A 67 7.08 -11.94 1.75
CA ARG A 67 6.37 -10.87 2.45
C ARG A 67 7.23 -10.17 3.51
N SER A 68 8.10 -10.89 4.21
CA SER A 68 9.01 -10.28 5.19
C SER A 68 10.09 -9.46 4.51
N THR A 69 10.75 -10.01 3.50
CA THR A 69 11.84 -9.36 2.78
C THR A 69 11.38 -8.10 2.09
N VAL A 70 10.31 -8.16 1.27
CA VAL A 70 9.83 -6.95 0.59
C VAL A 70 9.26 -5.90 1.55
N ASP A 71 8.79 -6.28 2.75
CA ASP A 71 8.38 -5.30 3.77
C ASP A 71 9.59 -4.63 4.41
N ARG A 72 10.69 -5.36 4.65
CA ARG A 72 11.98 -4.81 5.09
C ARG A 72 12.51 -3.82 4.05
N THR A 73 12.64 -4.23 2.78
CA THR A 73 13.06 -3.37 1.66
C THR A 73 12.19 -2.12 1.57
N ARG A 74 10.87 -2.27 1.64
CA ARG A 74 9.93 -1.14 1.60
C ARG A 74 10.16 -0.16 2.76
N ARG A 75 10.44 -0.65 3.98
CA ARG A 75 10.66 0.20 5.16
C ARG A 75 11.97 0.98 5.04
N ALA A 76 13.05 0.34 4.60
CA ALA A 76 14.34 1.00 4.35
C ALA A 76 14.18 2.16 3.35
N LEU A 77 13.39 1.95 2.29
CA LEU A 77 13.06 2.99 1.29
C LEU A 77 12.12 4.11 1.81
N GLY A 78 11.61 4.03 3.04
CA GLY A 78 10.59 4.96 3.56
C GLY A 78 11.14 6.32 3.99
N GLN A 79 12.30 6.35 4.63
CA GLN A 79 12.78 7.52 5.39
C GLN A 79 12.95 8.77 4.52
N ALA A 80 13.46 8.63 3.29
CA ALA A 80 13.65 9.75 2.37
C ALA A 80 12.33 10.36 1.85
N ARG A 81 11.28 9.54 1.69
CA ARG A 81 10.00 9.97 1.12
C ARG A 81 9.16 10.78 2.11
N ASP A 82 9.30 10.51 3.39
CA ASP A 82 8.39 11.05 4.39
C ASP A 82 8.54 12.59 4.49
N ALA A 83 9.72 13.15 4.20
CA ALA A 83 9.92 14.60 4.10
C ALA A 83 9.16 15.25 2.93
N ASP A 84 9.26 14.69 1.72
CA ASP A 84 8.57 15.21 0.53
C ASP A 84 7.04 15.13 0.68
N VAL A 85 6.54 14.04 1.28
CA VAL A 85 5.10 13.87 1.55
C VAL A 85 4.62 14.90 2.56
N ARG A 86 5.39 15.18 3.62
CA ARG A 86 5.06 16.22 4.60
C ARG A 86 5.01 17.60 3.95
N ALA A 87 6.01 17.95 3.14
CA ALA A 87 6.06 19.22 2.42
C ALA A 87 4.83 19.40 1.50
N ALA A 88 4.54 18.42 0.64
CA ALA A 88 3.39 18.47 -0.26
C ALA A 88 2.04 18.52 0.50
N THR A 89 1.95 17.85 1.65
CA THR A 89 0.75 17.87 2.50
C THR A 89 0.56 19.25 3.13
N LEU A 90 1.64 19.87 3.59
CA LEU A 90 1.63 21.21 4.17
C LEU A 90 1.22 22.26 3.13
N ASP A 91 1.78 22.21 1.92
CA ASP A 91 1.43 23.10 0.81
C ASP A 91 -0.04 22.98 0.42
N ALA A 92 -0.59 21.76 0.41
CA ALA A 92 -2.00 21.53 0.14
C ALA A 92 -2.95 22.09 1.23
N LEU A 93 -2.42 22.43 2.41
CA LEU A 93 -3.15 23.07 3.50
C LEU A 93 -2.99 24.59 3.55
N LYS A 94 -2.01 25.17 2.84
CA LYS A 94 -1.71 26.61 2.80
C LYS A 94 -2.97 27.51 2.73
N PRO A 95 -3.94 27.27 1.82
CA PRO A 95 -5.14 28.12 1.73
C PRO A 95 -6.05 28.13 2.96
N ARG A 96 -5.86 27.22 3.93
CA ARG A 96 -6.65 27.14 5.17
C ARG A 96 -5.92 27.63 6.41
N ILE A 97 -4.59 27.54 6.41
CA ILE A 97 -3.76 27.92 7.54
C ILE A 97 -3.22 29.35 7.41
N GLY A 98 -3.18 29.90 6.19
CA GLY A 98 -2.65 31.23 5.91
C GLY A 98 -1.13 31.24 5.68
N ASP A 99 -0.64 32.26 4.98
CA ASP A 99 0.76 32.33 4.53
C ASP A 99 1.75 32.38 5.71
N ALA A 100 1.50 33.22 6.71
CA ALA A 100 2.39 33.36 7.87
C ALA A 100 2.55 32.05 8.67
N ALA A 101 1.45 31.33 8.90
CA ALA A 101 1.49 30.05 9.59
C ALA A 101 2.15 28.96 8.72
N HIS A 102 1.87 28.95 7.41
CA HIS A 102 2.49 28.03 6.46
C HIS A 102 4.02 28.21 6.41
N ASP A 103 4.52 29.43 6.26
CA ASP A 103 5.96 29.71 6.20
C ASP A 103 6.68 29.27 7.48
N ARG A 104 6.05 29.48 8.65
CA ARG A 104 6.58 29.00 9.93
C ARG A 104 6.64 27.48 10.00
N LEU A 105 5.58 26.79 9.59
CA LEU A 105 5.53 25.33 9.55
C LEU A 105 6.53 24.74 8.55
N VAL A 106 6.78 25.41 7.42
CA VAL A 106 7.81 25.01 6.45
C VAL A 106 9.19 25.08 7.10
N ARG A 107 9.49 26.12 7.88
CA ARG A 107 10.77 26.22 8.62
C ARG A 107 10.91 25.08 9.63
N LEU A 108 9.87 24.78 10.40
CA LEU A 108 9.85 23.65 11.34
C LEU A 108 10.01 22.29 10.63
N ALA A 109 9.45 22.15 9.43
CA ALA A 109 9.51 20.91 8.65
C ALA A 109 10.88 20.60 8.03
N ARG A 110 11.78 21.57 7.89
CA ARG A 110 13.10 21.44 7.25
C ARG A 110 14.17 20.71 8.07
N GLY A 111 13.86 20.23 9.28
CA GLY A 111 14.79 19.52 10.16
C GLY A 111 15.52 18.33 9.51
N GLU A 112 16.76 18.11 9.95
CA GLU A 112 17.85 17.29 9.38
C GLU A 112 17.44 16.11 8.48
N ARG A 113 17.92 16.16 7.23
CA ARG A 113 17.88 15.04 6.29
C ARG A 113 18.89 13.99 6.75
N ALA A 114 18.40 12.86 7.27
CA ALA A 114 19.24 11.72 7.62
C ALA A 114 19.90 11.12 6.36
N GLY A 115 21.20 11.36 6.17
CA GLY A 115 21.91 11.07 4.93
C GLY A 115 22.81 9.81 4.91
N GLU A 116 23.21 9.23 6.04
CA GLU A 116 24.42 8.38 6.01
C GLU A 116 24.21 6.88 6.26
N ARG A 117 23.07 6.43 6.81
CA ARG A 117 22.83 4.99 7.09
C ARG A 117 22.35 4.15 5.89
N ALA A 118 22.10 4.76 4.73
CA ALA A 118 21.36 4.10 3.64
C ALA A 118 22.22 3.20 2.72
N GLY A 119 23.54 3.37 2.68
CA GLY A 119 24.41 2.72 1.69
C GLY A 119 24.62 1.22 1.91
N ALA A 120 25.04 0.81 3.11
CA ALA A 120 25.36 -0.59 3.44
C ALA A 120 24.12 -1.50 3.51
N ASP A 121 22.98 -0.99 3.98
CA ASP A 121 21.71 -1.72 4.01
C ASP A 121 21.22 -2.03 2.58
N ARG A 122 21.54 -1.17 1.59
CA ARG A 122 21.03 -1.33 0.22
C ARG A 122 21.61 -2.55 -0.51
N LEU A 123 22.91 -2.85 -0.35
CA LEU A 123 23.51 -4.01 -1.00
C LEU A 123 22.87 -5.31 -0.48
N ALA A 124 22.73 -5.43 0.83
CA ALA A 124 22.06 -6.57 1.46
C ALA A 124 20.59 -6.71 0.99
N LEU A 125 19.86 -5.59 0.87
CA LEU A 125 18.49 -5.60 0.35
C LEU A 125 18.42 -6.05 -1.12
N ARG A 126 19.43 -5.75 -1.94
CA ARG A 126 19.51 -6.22 -3.33
C ARG A 126 19.74 -7.72 -3.39
N ASP A 127 20.68 -8.22 -2.60
CA ASP A 127 21.00 -9.65 -2.56
C ASP A 127 19.81 -10.48 -2.08
N ASP A 128 19.10 -9.99 -1.06
CA ASP A 128 17.85 -10.58 -0.56
C ASP A 128 16.76 -10.65 -1.66
N ILE A 129 16.60 -9.59 -2.47
CA ILE A 129 15.62 -9.57 -3.57
C ILE A 129 16.06 -10.49 -4.71
N ALA A 130 17.35 -10.50 -5.07
CA ALA A 130 17.90 -11.39 -6.09
C ALA A 130 17.75 -12.87 -5.69
N ALA A 131 17.92 -13.19 -4.41
CA ALA A 131 17.64 -14.53 -3.86
C ALA A 131 16.18 -14.92 -4.06
N LEU A 132 15.23 -14.05 -3.70
CA LEU A 132 13.81 -14.31 -3.95
C LEU A 132 13.50 -14.53 -5.43
N ILE A 133 14.11 -13.75 -6.33
CA ILE A 133 13.93 -13.93 -7.78
C ILE A 133 14.39 -15.32 -8.20
N ARG A 134 15.52 -15.81 -7.69
CA ARG A 134 16.00 -17.18 -7.96
C ARG A 134 15.01 -18.22 -7.41
N ASP A 135 14.58 -18.09 -6.16
CA ASP A 135 13.68 -19.04 -5.52
C ASP A 135 12.33 -19.14 -6.27
N TRP A 136 11.75 -18.01 -6.66
CA TRP A 136 10.51 -17.98 -7.45
C TRP A 136 10.68 -18.49 -8.90
N ARG A 137 11.89 -18.43 -9.46
CA ARG A 137 12.17 -19.02 -10.78
C ARG A 137 12.19 -20.55 -10.74
N LEU A 138 12.72 -21.10 -9.65
CA LEU A 138 12.91 -22.53 -9.46
C LEU A 138 11.67 -23.24 -8.92
N CYS A 139 10.69 -22.52 -8.37
CA CYS A 139 9.47 -23.13 -7.89
C CYS A 139 8.47 -23.41 -9.02
N GLU A 140 7.81 -24.55 -8.94
CA GLU A 140 6.57 -24.81 -9.69
C GLU A 140 5.40 -24.23 -8.91
N ALA A 141 4.47 -23.58 -9.61
CA ALA A 141 3.30 -22.97 -8.98
C ALA A 141 2.04 -23.71 -9.45
N ASN A 142 1.76 -24.84 -8.81
CA ASN A 142 0.67 -25.76 -9.19
C ASN A 142 -0.69 -25.39 -8.57
N GLY A 143 -0.84 -24.13 -8.13
CA GLY A 143 -2.06 -23.64 -7.49
C GLY A 143 -3.21 -23.46 -8.47
N SER A 144 -4.37 -24.02 -8.14
CA SER A 144 -5.55 -23.86 -8.98
C SER A 144 -6.09 -22.42 -8.92
N ARG A 145 -6.90 -22.06 -9.92
CA ARG A 145 -7.61 -20.77 -9.93
C ARG A 145 -8.50 -20.60 -8.70
N ASP A 146 -9.13 -21.67 -8.23
CA ASP A 146 -9.99 -21.63 -7.04
C ASP A 146 -9.21 -21.36 -5.75
N ASP A 147 -7.99 -21.91 -5.60
CA ASP A 147 -7.12 -21.64 -4.45
C ASP A 147 -6.77 -20.15 -4.37
N ILE A 148 -6.44 -19.55 -5.51
CA ILE A 148 -6.13 -18.11 -5.62
C ILE A 148 -7.36 -17.27 -5.26
N ILE A 149 -8.55 -17.63 -5.77
CA ILE A 149 -9.80 -16.93 -5.48
C ILE A 149 -10.14 -17.01 -3.98
N ASP A 150 -9.90 -18.15 -3.33
CA ASP A 150 -10.16 -18.35 -1.91
C ASP A 150 -9.20 -17.54 -1.02
N ALA A 151 -7.94 -17.49 -1.42
CA ALA A 151 -6.95 -16.63 -0.79
C ALA A 151 -7.32 -15.13 -0.92
N ALA A 152 -7.80 -14.70 -2.09
CA ALA A 152 -8.33 -13.36 -2.30
C ALA A 152 -9.59 -13.09 -1.45
N GLY A 153 -10.48 -14.08 -1.33
CA GLY A 153 -11.67 -14.05 -0.48
C GLY A 153 -11.35 -13.80 0.98
N THR A 154 -10.26 -14.41 1.48
CA THR A 154 -9.75 -14.15 2.83
C THR A 154 -9.30 -12.69 2.99
N THR A 155 -8.66 -12.12 1.98
CA THR A 155 -8.25 -10.70 1.99
C THR A 155 -9.44 -9.76 1.91
N TYR A 156 -10.43 -10.03 1.05
CA TYR A 156 -11.68 -9.27 0.97
C TYR A 156 -12.43 -9.28 2.31
N ARG A 157 -12.59 -10.46 2.93
CA ARG A 157 -13.21 -10.61 4.25
C ARG A 157 -12.48 -9.79 5.32
N ARG A 158 -11.15 -9.78 5.30
CA ARG A 158 -10.31 -8.98 6.21
C ARG A 158 -10.52 -7.48 5.98
N MET A 159 -10.52 -7.03 4.74
CA MET A 159 -10.80 -5.64 4.36
C MET A 159 -12.18 -5.22 4.86
N TRP A 160 -13.21 -6.04 4.62
CA TRP A 160 -14.59 -5.79 5.06
C TRP A 160 -14.71 -5.66 6.59
N ARG A 161 -14.10 -6.57 7.36
CA ARG A 161 -14.09 -6.50 8.83
C ARG A 161 -13.37 -5.27 9.35
N ARG A 162 -12.28 -4.86 8.70
CA ARG A 162 -11.53 -3.66 9.09
C ARG A 162 -12.26 -2.37 8.75
N ALA A 163 -13.00 -2.34 7.65
CA ALA A 163 -13.86 -1.20 7.29
C ALA A 163 -14.87 -0.90 8.41
N LYS A 164 -15.51 -1.94 8.97
CA LYS A 164 -16.44 -1.78 10.10
C LYS A 164 -15.79 -1.11 11.31
N ARG A 165 -14.58 -1.54 11.67
CA ARG A 165 -13.83 -1.00 12.82
C ARG A 165 -13.27 0.40 12.59
N ALA A 166 -13.12 0.81 11.33
CA ALA A 166 -12.58 2.10 10.96
C ALA A 166 -13.67 3.17 10.71
N ARG A 167 -14.96 2.83 10.90
CA ARG A 167 -16.09 3.75 10.70
C ARG A 167 -16.05 4.97 11.62
N ASP A 168 -15.55 4.78 12.84
CA ASP A 168 -15.33 5.85 13.82
C ASP A 168 -14.19 6.80 13.42
N GLY A 169 -13.42 6.45 12.39
CA GLY A 169 -12.33 7.26 11.90
C GLY A 169 -11.12 7.29 12.84
N ARG A 170 -10.91 6.31 13.73
CA ARG A 170 -9.67 6.24 14.51
C ARG A 170 -8.45 5.94 13.63
N SER A 171 -7.37 6.69 13.80
CA SER A 171 -6.18 6.65 12.91
C SER A 171 -5.57 5.25 12.78
N GLU A 172 -5.40 4.53 13.89
CA GLU A 172 -4.88 3.15 13.86
C GLU A 172 -5.82 2.19 13.11
N ALA A 173 -7.13 2.32 13.27
CA ALA A 173 -8.11 1.52 12.55
C ALA A 173 -8.10 1.84 11.05
N LEU A 174 -8.03 3.11 10.68
CA LEU A 174 -7.90 3.57 9.30
C LEU A 174 -6.59 3.08 8.65
N HIS A 175 -5.47 3.11 9.38
CA HIS A 175 -4.18 2.61 8.90
C HIS A 175 -4.25 1.09 8.62
N ARG A 176 -4.78 0.31 9.56
CA ARG A 176 -4.99 -1.15 9.37
C ARG A 176 -5.93 -1.44 8.20
N TRP A 177 -7.00 -0.65 8.06
CA TRP A 177 -7.93 -0.80 6.95
C TRP A 177 -7.25 -0.50 5.61
N ARG A 178 -6.53 0.62 5.50
CA ARG A 178 -5.73 0.99 4.32
C ARG A 178 -4.78 -0.13 3.90
N ALA A 179 -4.07 -0.76 4.85
CA ALA A 179 -3.19 -1.87 4.53
C ALA A 179 -3.92 -3.10 3.95
N ALA A 180 -5.19 -3.32 4.33
CA ALA A 180 -6.01 -4.36 3.71
C ALA A 180 -6.54 -3.94 2.33
N VAL A 181 -6.92 -2.67 2.15
CA VAL A 181 -7.32 -2.12 0.85
C VAL A 181 -6.20 -2.23 -0.17
N VAL A 182 -4.96 -1.85 0.20
CA VAL A 182 -3.76 -2.00 -0.66
C VAL A 182 -3.58 -3.43 -1.12
N ALA A 183 -3.79 -4.40 -0.22
CA ALA A 183 -3.65 -5.80 -0.56
C ALA A 183 -4.72 -6.24 -1.56
N PHE A 184 -5.96 -5.87 -1.29
CA PHE A 184 -7.08 -6.20 -2.15
C PHE A 184 -6.97 -5.53 -3.53
N GLU A 185 -6.50 -4.29 -3.61
CA GLU A 185 -6.27 -3.57 -4.87
C GLU A 185 -5.39 -4.38 -5.83
N TYR A 186 -4.20 -4.81 -5.40
CA TYR A 186 -3.30 -5.59 -6.24
C TYR A 186 -3.82 -6.99 -6.55
N GLN A 187 -4.57 -7.60 -5.64
CA GLN A 187 -5.19 -8.90 -5.88
C GLN A 187 -6.35 -8.81 -6.87
N ALA A 188 -7.18 -7.78 -6.78
CA ALA A 188 -8.25 -7.52 -7.74
C ALA A 188 -7.68 -7.16 -9.12
N ASP A 189 -6.57 -6.40 -9.18
CA ASP A 189 -5.86 -6.11 -10.42
C ASP A 189 -5.29 -7.38 -11.07
N PHE A 190 -4.75 -8.30 -10.28
CA PHE A 190 -4.31 -9.61 -10.76
C PHE A 190 -5.51 -10.47 -11.24
N LEU A 191 -6.56 -10.58 -10.43
CA LEU A 191 -7.76 -11.35 -10.76
C LEU A 191 -8.50 -10.80 -11.99
N ALA A 192 -8.28 -9.55 -12.38
CA ALA A 192 -8.84 -8.97 -13.59
C ALA A 192 -8.43 -9.65 -14.89
N ARG A 193 -7.39 -10.52 -14.85
CA ARG A 193 -6.99 -11.41 -15.94
C ARG A 193 -8.02 -12.52 -16.19
N PHE A 194 -8.66 -13.00 -15.13
CA PHE A 194 -9.65 -14.08 -15.17
C PHE A 194 -11.10 -13.58 -15.06
N ALA A 195 -11.30 -12.42 -14.43
CA ALA A 195 -12.62 -11.84 -14.17
C ALA A 195 -12.60 -10.33 -14.47
N PRO A 196 -13.01 -9.88 -15.68
CA PRO A 196 -12.88 -8.49 -16.12
C PRO A 196 -13.53 -7.45 -15.20
N ASP A 197 -14.58 -7.82 -14.47
CA ASP A 197 -15.26 -6.97 -13.49
C ASP A 197 -14.35 -6.58 -12.30
N MET A 198 -13.31 -7.37 -12.01
CA MET A 198 -12.30 -7.04 -11.00
C MET A 198 -11.48 -5.79 -11.36
N ARG A 199 -11.42 -5.37 -12.64
CA ARG A 199 -10.81 -4.07 -13.02
C ARG A 199 -11.51 -2.90 -12.36
N ARG A 200 -12.83 -2.97 -12.21
CA ARG A 200 -13.59 -1.94 -11.49
C ARG A 200 -13.31 -2.00 -10.00
N ALA A 201 -13.27 -3.19 -9.41
CA ALA A 201 -12.95 -3.38 -7.99
C ALA A 201 -11.54 -2.85 -7.64
N ALA A 202 -10.54 -3.10 -8.50
CA ALA A 202 -9.18 -2.59 -8.36
C ALA A 202 -9.14 -1.05 -8.39
N ARG A 203 -9.83 -0.42 -9.35
CA ARG A 203 -9.94 1.05 -9.43
C ARG A 203 -10.63 1.65 -8.20
N ASP A 204 -11.69 1.02 -7.71
CA ASP A 204 -12.40 1.46 -6.50
C ASP A 204 -11.52 1.32 -5.26
N ALA A 205 -10.76 0.23 -5.15
CA ALA A 205 -9.77 0.03 -4.10
C ALA A 205 -8.64 1.06 -4.15
N ASP A 206 -8.12 1.41 -5.34
CA ASP A 206 -7.13 2.48 -5.51
C ASP A 206 -7.69 3.85 -5.07
N ARG A 207 -8.92 4.20 -5.48
CA ARG A 207 -9.59 5.43 -5.02
C ARG A 207 -9.73 5.47 -3.50
N LEU A 208 -10.17 4.37 -2.89
CA LEU A 208 -10.26 4.23 -1.44
C LEU A 208 -8.89 4.38 -0.77
N ARG A 209 -7.86 3.69 -1.28
CA ARG A 209 -6.48 3.78 -0.80
C ARG A 209 -5.96 5.21 -0.86
N LYS A 210 -6.23 5.96 -1.93
CA LYS A 210 -5.83 7.36 -2.09
C LYS A 210 -6.44 8.26 -1.03
N HIS A 211 -7.73 8.10 -0.72
CA HIS A 211 -8.37 8.86 0.36
C HIS A 211 -7.79 8.52 1.74
N LEU A 212 -7.65 7.23 2.05
CA LEU A 212 -7.06 6.78 3.32
C LEU A 212 -5.59 7.18 3.46
N GLY A 213 -4.84 7.21 2.34
CA GLY A 213 -3.47 7.69 2.29
C GLY A 213 -3.39 9.16 2.70
N LYS A 214 -4.20 10.02 2.08
CA LYS A 214 -4.23 11.44 2.43
C LYS A 214 -4.63 11.71 3.89
N ILE A 215 -5.43 10.84 4.52
CA ILE A 215 -5.71 10.95 5.96
C ILE A 215 -4.46 10.62 6.78
N ASN A 216 -3.77 9.53 6.45
CA ASN A 216 -2.53 9.14 7.09
C ASN A 216 -1.45 10.25 6.96
N ASP A 217 -1.32 10.85 5.78
CA ASP A 217 -0.37 11.94 5.54
C ASP A 217 -0.67 13.18 6.41
N LEU A 218 -1.96 13.49 6.65
CA LEU A 218 -2.37 14.57 7.57
C LEU A 218 -2.05 14.24 9.03
N ASP A 219 -2.34 13.01 9.46
CA ASP A 219 -2.10 12.56 10.84
C ASP A 219 -0.57 12.54 11.12
N GLU A 220 0.24 12.08 10.16
CA GLU A 220 1.72 12.08 10.25
C GLU A 220 2.30 13.50 10.27
N LEU A 221 1.80 14.41 9.44
CA LEU A 221 2.24 15.82 9.44
C LEU A 221 1.90 16.51 10.76
N ALA A 222 0.70 16.31 11.29
CA ALA A 222 0.28 16.92 12.54
C ALA A 222 1.15 16.48 13.71
N GLY A 223 1.36 15.16 13.89
CA GLY A 223 2.23 14.64 14.94
C GLY A 223 3.69 15.12 14.79
N TYR A 224 4.22 15.11 13.56
CA TYR A 224 5.59 15.57 13.30
C TYR A 224 5.84 17.02 13.73
N ILE A 225 4.86 17.91 13.47
CA ILE A 225 4.93 19.33 13.83
C ILE A 225 4.70 19.52 15.33
N GLU A 226 3.75 18.81 15.92
CA GLU A 226 3.45 18.86 17.36
C GLU A 226 4.69 18.52 18.20
N ASP A 227 5.43 17.47 17.81
CA ASP A 227 6.68 17.05 18.45
C ASP A 227 7.81 18.10 18.38
N ARG A 228 7.70 19.09 17.48
CA ARG A 228 8.74 20.11 17.20
C ARG A 228 8.34 21.52 17.58
N ALA A 229 7.08 21.75 17.94
CA ALA A 229 6.56 23.08 18.27
C ALA A 229 7.05 23.52 19.67
N ALA A 230 8.26 24.09 19.72
CA ALA A 230 8.89 24.48 20.97
C ALA A 230 8.39 25.83 21.50
N HIS A 231 8.22 26.82 20.62
CA HIS A 231 7.87 28.21 20.98
C HIS A 231 6.37 28.48 20.85
N ASP A 232 5.86 29.51 21.51
CA ASP A 232 4.43 29.83 21.50
C ASP A 232 3.89 30.09 20.08
N ASP A 233 4.59 30.88 19.29
CA ASP A 233 4.21 31.11 17.90
C ASP A 233 4.20 29.81 17.04
N ASP A 234 5.07 28.84 17.36
CA ASP A 234 5.10 27.54 16.68
C ASP A 234 3.88 26.70 17.08
N ARG A 235 3.50 26.77 18.36
CA ARG A 235 2.28 26.14 18.88
C ARG A 235 1.04 26.77 18.27
N ASP A 236 1.03 28.07 18.06
CA ASP A 236 -0.06 28.80 17.40
C ASP A 236 -0.23 28.32 15.95
N ALA A 237 0.87 28.27 15.18
CA ALA A 237 0.86 27.71 13.83
C ALA A 237 0.44 26.23 13.81
N ALA A 238 0.88 25.43 14.78
CA ALA A 238 0.47 24.03 14.95
C ALA A 238 -1.04 23.90 15.21
N ARG A 239 -1.65 24.78 16.01
CA ARG A 239 -3.11 24.80 16.22
C ARG A 239 -3.87 25.08 14.93
N HIS A 240 -3.39 26.02 14.10
CA HIS A 240 -3.96 26.26 12.76
C HIS A 240 -3.87 25.01 11.87
N LEU A 241 -2.73 24.33 11.86
CA LEU A 241 -2.51 23.08 11.14
C LEU A 241 -3.50 21.99 11.61
N VAL A 242 -3.59 21.74 12.92
CA VAL A 242 -4.50 20.72 13.49
C VAL A 242 -5.95 20.98 13.08
N LYS A 243 -6.40 22.24 13.17
CA LYS A 243 -7.77 22.63 12.75
C LYS A 243 -7.99 22.38 11.25
N ALA A 244 -7.06 22.80 10.40
CA ALA A 244 -7.16 22.61 8.96
C ALA A 244 -7.12 21.12 8.56
N SER A 245 -6.25 20.33 9.22
CA SER A 245 -6.11 18.89 9.06
C SER A 245 -7.40 18.17 9.47
N ALA A 246 -7.99 18.48 10.62
CA ALA A 246 -9.25 17.89 11.07
C ALA A 246 -10.39 18.11 10.07
N ALA A 247 -10.54 19.34 9.55
CA ALA A 247 -11.56 19.66 8.54
C ALA A 247 -11.34 18.94 7.21
N ARG A 248 -10.08 18.77 6.76
CA ARG A 248 -9.73 18.01 5.56
C ARG A 248 -9.96 16.52 5.76
N ARG A 249 -9.54 15.99 6.91
CA ARG A 249 -9.70 14.59 7.34
C ARG A 249 -11.15 14.16 7.37
N LYS A 250 -12.06 14.96 7.97
CA LYS A 250 -13.51 14.69 7.97
C LYS A 250 -14.07 14.48 6.56
N ARG A 251 -13.70 15.36 5.61
CA ARG A 251 -14.15 15.27 4.20
C ARG A 251 -13.55 14.06 3.47
N LEU A 252 -12.28 13.76 3.71
CA LEU A 252 -11.63 12.59 3.12
C LEU A 252 -12.24 11.28 3.66
N LEU A 253 -12.56 11.23 4.95
CA LEU A 253 -13.21 10.08 5.56
C LEU A 253 -14.60 9.85 4.96
N ALA A 254 -15.42 10.90 4.81
CA ALA A 254 -16.71 10.79 4.15
C ALA A 254 -16.60 10.21 2.72
N ARG A 255 -15.62 10.69 1.93
CA ARG A 255 -15.34 10.17 0.58
C ARG A 255 -14.86 8.71 0.60
N ALA A 256 -13.97 8.37 1.53
CA ALA A 256 -13.51 7.00 1.71
C ALA A 256 -14.67 6.05 2.05
N LEU A 257 -15.57 6.46 2.95
CA LEU A 257 -16.75 5.68 3.31
C LEU A 257 -17.74 5.52 2.15
N ALA A 258 -17.93 6.55 1.33
CA ALA A 258 -18.77 6.46 0.14
C ALA A 258 -18.23 5.44 -0.88
N VAL A 259 -16.92 5.50 -1.20
CA VAL A 259 -16.28 4.51 -2.08
C VAL A 259 -16.36 3.10 -1.48
N ALA A 260 -16.10 2.98 -0.18
CA ALA A 260 -16.20 1.71 0.53
C ALA A 260 -17.61 1.12 0.51
N GLY A 261 -18.66 1.96 0.59
CA GLY A 261 -20.05 1.50 0.49
C GLY A 261 -20.35 0.77 -0.82
N THR A 262 -19.77 1.24 -1.93
CA THR A 262 -19.88 0.57 -3.23
C THR A 262 -19.01 -0.68 -3.30
N LEU A 263 -17.72 -0.55 -2.93
CA LEU A 263 -16.74 -1.63 -3.02
C LEU A 263 -17.07 -2.83 -2.12
N LEU A 264 -17.67 -2.57 -0.96
CA LEU A 264 -17.96 -3.54 0.10
C LEU A 264 -19.45 -3.85 0.23
N ALA A 265 -20.26 -3.51 -0.79
CA ALA A 265 -21.70 -3.74 -0.80
C ALA A 265 -22.06 -5.22 -0.58
N ARG A 266 -21.22 -6.12 -1.10
CA ARG A 266 -21.41 -7.57 -1.02
C ARG A 266 -20.80 -8.15 0.26
N LYS A 267 -21.54 -9.06 0.90
CA LYS A 267 -20.99 -9.89 1.99
C LYS A 267 -19.87 -10.79 1.43
N PRO A 268 -18.86 -11.17 2.23
CA PRO A 268 -17.71 -11.95 1.74
C PRO A 268 -18.06 -13.26 1.02
N ALA A 269 -19.05 -14.02 1.51
CA ALA A 269 -19.47 -15.26 0.86
C ALA A 269 -20.10 -15.01 -0.53
N GLN A 270 -20.89 -13.94 -0.66
CA GLN A 270 -21.50 -13.54 -1.92
C GLN A 270 -20.43 -13.04 -2.91
N TRP A 271 -19.50 -12.20 -2.44
CA TRP A 271 -18.38 -11.73 -3.26
C TRP A 271 -17.60 -12.92 -3.84
N LEU A 272 -17.27 -13.92 -3.01
CA LEU A 272 -16.54 -15.11 -3.45
C LEU A 272 -17.30 -15.90 -4.52
N LYS A 273 -18.60 -16.13 -4.31
CA LYS A 273 -19.47 -16.83 -5.26
C LYS A 273 -19.54 -16.12 -6.61
N GLU A 274 -19.65 -14.79 -6.60
CA GLU A 274 -19.70 -13.99 -7.83
C GLU A 274 -18.37 -13.98 -8.59
N VAL A 275 -17.24 -13.87 -7.88
CA VAL A 275 -15.90 -13.94 -8.50
C VAL A 275 -15.68 -15.30 -9.16
N ARG A 276 -15.98 -16.41 -8.47
CA ARG A 276 -15.86 -17.75 -9.07
C ARG A 276 -16.72 -17.89 -10.33
N ARG A 277 -17.95 -17.37 -10.30
CA ARG A 277 -18.82 -17.36 -11.49
C ARG A 277 -18.24 -16.52 -12.62
N SER A 278 -17.63 -15.38 -12.32
CA SER A 278 -17.00 -14.50 -13.32
C SER A 278 -15.80 -15.18 -13.96
N CYS A 279 -14.97 -15.87 -13.17
CA CYS A 279 -13.79 -16.61 -13.63
C CYS A 279 -14.09 -17.89 -14.41
N ALA A 280 -15.34 -18.36 -14.40
CA ALA A 280 -15.78 -19.58 -15.10
C ALA A 280 -16.41 -19.28 -16.48
N ARG A 281 -16.49 -18.01 -16.87
CA ARG A 281 -16.99 -17.54 -18.17
C ARG A 281 -15.82 -17.22 -19.09
#